data_AF-A0A848UX73-F1
#
_entry.id   AF-A0A848UX73-F1
#
_cell.length_a   1.000
_cell.length_b   1.000
_cell.length_c   1.000
_cell.angle_alpha   90.00
_cell.angle_beta   90.00
_cell.angle_gamma   90.00
#
_symmetry.space_group_name_H-M   'P 1'
#
loop_
_entity.id
_entity.type
_entity.pdbx_description
1 polymer ?
#
loop_
_entity_poly.entity_id
_entity_poly.type
_entity_poly.pdbx_seq_one_letter_code
_entity_poly.pdbx_strand_id
1 'polypeptide(L)'
;NIYEMIRLKVPVICIIIGEGASGGALGIGIGDKVLMLENTWYSVISPESCSSILWRSWDQKVEAADALKLTSKDMLKNKLIDGVIAEPLGGAHAAPEEMFDIVKEEILKNLQELNELKPSQRVNDRIAKFGSMGVFESKK
;
A
#
# COMPACT_ATOMS: atom_id res chain seq x y z
N ASN A 1 3.09 -14.83 9.15
CA ASN A 1 2.15 -14.29 8.13
C ASN A 1 2.89 -13.83 6.88
N ILE A 2 3.71 -12.76 6.95
CA ILE A 2 4.50 -12.23 5.81
C ILE A 2 5.27 -13.31 5.03
N TYR A 3 6.03 -14.17 5.72
CA TYR A 3 6.78 -15.26 5.10
C TYR A 3 5.91 -16.29 4.35
N GLU A 4 4.68 -16.51 4.80
CA GLU A 4 3.74 -17.41 4.12
C GLU A 4 3.08 -16.71 2.93
N MET A 5 2.64 -15.46 3.11
CA MET A 5 2.03 -14.67 2.04
C MET A 5 2.96 -14.49 0.85
N ILE A 6 4.26 -14.29 1.07
CA ILE A 6 5.20 -14.11 -0.05
C ILE A 6 5.31 -15.36 -0.95
N ARG A 7 4.91 -16.54 -0.45
CA ARG A 7 4.99 -17.84 -1.14
C ARG A 7 3.66 -18.32 -1.72
N LEU A 8 2.57 -17.55 -1.57
CA LEU A 8 1.26 -17.93 -2.10
C LEU A 8 1.29 -18.10 -3.62
N LYS A 9 0.79 -19.25 -4.10
CA LYS A 9 0.73 -19.63 -5.51
C LYS A 9 -0.54 -19.15 -6.24
N VAL A 10 -1.39 -18.39 -5.56
CA VAL A 10 -2.60 -17.76 -6.11
C VAL A 10 -2.37 -16.24 -6.29
N PRO A 11 -3.14 -15.57 -7.17
CA PRO A 11 -3.08 -14.11 -7.29
C PRO A 11 -3.47 -13.47 -5.96
N VAL A 12 -2.70 -12.46 -5.53
CA VAL A 12 -2.98 -11.69 -4.31
C VAL A 12 -2.98 -10.20 -4.66
N ILE A 13 -4.13 -9.56 -4.50
CA ILE A 13 -4.31 -8.11 -4.69
C ILE A 13 -4.64 -7.52 -3.33
N CYS A 14 -3.82 -6.59 -2.85
CA CYS A 14 -4.01 -5.86 -1.60
C CYS A 14 -4.46 -4.44 -1.92
N ILE A 15 -5.56 -3.97 -1.33
CA ILE A 15 -6.06 -2.62 -1.53
C ILE A 15 -6.21 -1.94 -0.16
N ILE A 16 -5.51 -0.82 0.03
CA ILE A 16 -5.66 0.01 1.22
C ILE A 16 -6.85 0.92 0.98
N ILE A 17 -7.91 0.74 1.78
CA ILE A 17 -9.20 1.44 1.65
C ILE A 17 -9.45 2.48 2.76
N GLY A 18 -8.51 2.63 3.69
CA GLY A 18 -8.61 3.54 4.82
C GLY A 18 -7.25 3.80 5.44
N GLU A 19 -7.06 3.33 6.67
CA GLU A 19 -5.82 3.52 7.42
C GLU A 19 -4.95 2.26 7.40
N GLY A 20 -3.76 2.37 6.80
CA GLY A 20 -2.74 1.32 6.80
C GLY A 20 -1.64 1.63 7.81
N ALA A 21 -1.75 1.12 9.03
CA ALA A 21 -0.73 1.35 10.06
C ALA A 21 0.16 0.11 10.30
N SER A 22 1.46 0.31 10.12
CA SER A 22 2.55 -0.53 10.60
C SER A 22 2.48 -2.01 10.18
N GLY A 23 3.04 -2.88 11.01
CA GLY A 23 3.07 -4.33 10.80
C GLY A 23 1.69 -5.00 10.76
N GLY A 24 0.66 -4.38 11.34
CA GLY A 24 -0.72 -4.87 11.27
C GLY A 24 -1.25 -4.85 9.84
N ALA A 25 -1.10 -3.71 9.16
CA ALA A 25 -1.43 -3.58 7.75
C ALA A 25 -0.53 -4.45 6.85
N LEU A 26 0.79 -4.43 7.09
CA LEU A 26 1.74 -5.24 6.31
C LEU A 26 1.51 -6.74 6.46
N GLY A 27 1.01 -7.19 7.61
CA GLY A 27 0.72 -8.60 7.89
C GLY A 27 -0.26 -9.24 6.90
N ILE A 28 -1.06 -8.44 6.20
CA ILE A 28 -1.97 -8.83 5.11
C ILE A 28 -1.75 -8.03 3.82
N GLY A 29 -0.66 -7.24 3.74
CA GLY A 29 -0.35 -6.33 2.63
C GLY A 29 0.65 -6.89 1.61
N ILE A 30 1.02 -8.17 1.72
CA ILE A 30 2.02 -8.80 0.84
C ILE A 30 1.33 -9.41 -0.38
N GLY A 31 1.08 -8.58 -1.39
CA GLY A 31 0.41 -8.95 -2.63
C GLY A 31 1.28 -8.84 -3.88
N ASP A 32 0.84 -9.52 -4.95
CA ASP A 32 1.37 -9.30 -6.30
C ASP A 32 1.13 -7.86 -6.73
N LYS A 33 -0.07 -7.34 -6.42
CA LYS A 33 -0.45 -5.93 -6.57
C LYS A 33 -0.84 -5.35 -5.22
N VAL A 34 -0.37 -4.15 -4.94
CA VAL A 34 -0.68 -3.34 -3.76
C VAL A 34 -1.18 -2.00 -4.28
N LEU A 35 -2.43 -1.68 -4.02
CA LEU A 35 -3.10 -0.48 -4.50
C LEU A 35 -3.59 0.34 -3.31
N MET A 36 -3.75 1.64 -3.48
CA MET A 36 -4.32 2.53 -2.47
C MET A 36 -5.46 3.34 -3.06
N LEU A 37 -6.55 3.55 -2.32
CA LEU A 37 -7.50 4.60 -2.70
C LEU A 37 -6.85 5.97 -2.50
N GLU A 38 -7.24 6.97 -3.30
CA GLU A 38 -6.58 8.27 -3.36
C GLU A 38 -6.40 8.94 -2.00
N ASN A 39 -7.42 8.93 -1.13
CA ASN A 39 -7.44 9.65 0.13
C ASN A 39 -7.03 8.78 1.33
N THR A 40 -6.47 7.60 1.08
CA THR A 40 -5.99 6.69 2.12
C THR A 40 -4.54 6.96 2.50
N TRP A 41 -4.12 6.41 3.63
CA TRP A 41 -2.73 6.53 4.08
C TRP A 41 -2.13 5.19 4.48
N TYR A 42 -0.83 5.06 4.22
CA TYR A 42 -0.03 3.90 4.61
C TYR A 42 1.27 4.36 5.25
N SER A 43 1.52 3.98 6.51
CA SER A 43 2.71 4.39 7.26
C SER A 43 3.17 3.33 8.24
N VAL A 44 4.47 3.33 8.60
CA VAL A 44 5.05 2.46 9.63
C VAL A 44 4.57 2.81 11.05
N ILE A 45 4.17 4.06 11.28
CA ILE A 45 3.69 4.59 12.55
C ILE A 45 2.60 5.63 12.30
N SER A 46 1.64 5.77 13.21
CA SER A 46 0.68 6.87 13.10
C SER A 46 1.37 8.23 13.26
N PRO A 47 0.88 9.29 12.61
CA PRO A 47 1.45 10.63 12.75
C PRO A 47 1.49 11.12 14.21
N GLU A 48 0.48 10.79 15.01
CA GLU A 48 0.38 11.16 16.43
C GLU A 48 1.49 10.51 17.27
N SER A 49 1.74 9.22 17.05
CA SER A 49 2.81 8.51 17.75
C SER A 49 4.19 8.98 17.28
N CYS A 50 4.36 9.24 15.98
CA CYS A 50 5.58 9.82 15.43
C CYS A 50 5.88 11.20 16.05
N SER A 51 4.87 12.07 16.11
CA SER A 51 4.92 13.39 16.73
C SER A 51 5.37 13.32 18.19
N SER A 52 4.78 12.41 18.96
CA SER A 52 5.08 12.23 20.38
C SER A 52 6.52 11.77 20.64
N ILE A 53 7.12 11.03 19.69
CA ILE A 53 8.49 10.51 19.82
C ILE A 53 9.51 11.55 19.38
N LEU A 54 9.35 12.09 18.17
CA LEU A 54 10.36 12.94 17.54
C LEU A 54 10.28 14.40 18.01
N TRP A 55 9.07 14.93 18.24
CA TRP A 55 8.85 16.31 18.69
C TRP A 55 8.46 16.41 20.16
N ARG A 56 8.26 15.29 20.86
CA ARG A 56 7.81 15.26 22.27
C ARG A 56 6.50 16.05 22.50
N SER A 57 5.67 16.14 21.47
CA SER A 57 4.39 16.85 21.49
C SER A 57 3.37 16.09 20.65
N TRP A 58 2.09 16.24 20.97
CA TRP A 58 0.98 15.71 20.17
C TRP A 58 0.56 16.66 19.04
N ASP A 59 0.95 17.94 19.14
CA ASP A 59 0.49 19.00 18.24
C ASP A 59 1.19 18.97 16.87
N GLN A 60 2.35 18.29 16.78
CA GLN A 60 3.15 18.21 15.55
C GLN A 60 2.74 17.04 14.64
N LYS A 61 1.53 16.48 14.80
CA LYS A 61 1.03 15.37 13.97
C LYS A 61 0.93 15.71 12.48
N VAL A 62 0.63 16.96 12.13
CA VAL A 62 0.56 17.40 10.71
C VAL A 62 1.96 17.44 10.10
N GLU A 63 2.94 17.98 10.82
CA GLU A 63 4.35 17.99 10.41
C GLU A 63 4.89 16.55 10.29
N ALA A 64 4.55 15.70 11.27
CA ALA A 64 4.90 14.29 11.25
C ALA A 64 4.27 13.55 10.05
N ALA A 65 3.00 13.81 9.73
CA ALA A 65 2.33 13.21 8.58
C ALA A 65 3.03 13.59 7.25
N ASP A 66 3.38 14.88 7.08
CA ASP A 66 4.10 15.31 5.87
C ASP A 66 5.51 14.71 5.80
N ALA A 67 6.22 14.63 6.93
CA ALA A 67 7.55 14.03 6.98
C ALA A 67 7.54 12.52 6.67
N LEU A 68 6.47 11.81 7.08
CA LEU A 68 6.29 10.38 6.83
C LEU A 68 5.96 10.06 5.37
N LYS A 69 5.48 11.04 4.58
CA LYS A 69 5.10 10.87 3.17
C LYS A 69 4.16 9.68 2.98
N LEU A 70 3.08 9.70 3.76
CA LEU A 70 2.14 8.57 3.95
C LEU A 70 0.99 8.49 2.93
N THR A 71 0.88 9.47 2.01
CA THR A 71 -0.24 9.54 1.06
C THR A 71 -0.10 8.52 -0.07
N SER A 72 -1.20 8.20 -0.75
CA SER A 72 -1.21 7.36 -1.94
C SER A 72 -0.21 7.82 -3.02
N LYS A 73 -0.12 9.14 -3.24
CA LYS A 73 0.80 9.78 -4.20
C LYS A 73 2.26 9.59 -3.81
N ASP A 74 2.58 9.76 -2.52
CA ASP A 74 3.93 9.55 -2.00
C ASP A 74 4.34 8.07 -2.08
N MET A 75 3.46 7.16 -1.67
CA MET A 75 3.69 5.72 -1.71
C MET A 75 3.95 5.23 -3.14
N LEU A 76 3.18 5.73 -4.11
CA LEU A 76 3.40 5.41 -5.53
C LEU A 76 4.74 5.96 -6.02
N LYS A 77 5.06 7.22 -5.71
CA LYS A 77 6.32 7.87 -6.08
C LYS A 77 7.54 7.11 -5.53
N ASN A 78 7.42 6.59 -4.31
CA ASN A 78 8.45 5.79 -3.64
C ASN A 78 8.47 4.32 -4.07
N LYS A 79 7.61 3.91 -5.02
CA LYS A 79 7.49 2.53 -5.52
C LYS A 79 7.15 1.50 -4.43
N LEU A 80 6.40 1.94 -3.42
CA LEU A 80 5.93 1.08 -2.33
C LEU A 80 4.57 0.43 -2.64
N ILE A 81 3.83 1.01 -3.59
CA ILE A 81 2.58 0.49 -4.15
C ILE A 81 2.65 0.50 -5.68
N ASP A 82 1.75 -0.21 -6.33
CA ASP A 82 1.72 -0.36 -7.78
C ASP A 82 0.73 0.59 -8.46
N GLY A 83 -0.21 1.18 -7.72
CA GLY A 83 -1.22 2.05 -8.29
C GLY A 83 -2.08 2.77 -7.25
N VAL A 84 -2.71 3.85 -7.71
CA VAL A 84 -3.67 4.63 -6.95
C VAL A 84 -5.02 4.53 -7.65
N ILE A 85 -6.05 4.21 -6.89
CA ILE A 85 -7.44 4.15 -7.34
C ILE A 85 -8.08 5.49 -7.00
N ALA A 86 -8.52 6.22 -8.03
CA ALA A 86 -9.20 7.50 -7.84
C ALA A 86 -10.51 7.30 -7.07
N GLU A 87 -10.79 8.21 -6.14
CA GLU A 87 -12.07 8.23 -5.43
C GLU A 87 -13.06 9.17 -6.14
N PRO A 88 -14.38 8.94 -5.99
CA PRO A 88 -15.39 9.88 -6.44
C PRO A 88 -15.19 11.29 -5.86
N LEU A 89 -15.80 12.29 -6.49
CA LEU A 89 -15.75 13.66 -5.98
C LEU A 89 -16.34 13.72 -4.56
N GLY A 90 -15.55 14.23 -3.62
CA GLY A 90 -15.91 14.25 -2.19
C GLY A 90 -15.42 13.02 -1.40
N GLY A 91 -14.76 12.06 -2.05
CA GLY A 91 -14.18 10.86 -1.46
C GLY A 91 -15.09 9.64 -1.55
N ALA A 92 -14.55 8.46 -1.21
CA ALA A 92 -15.21 7.16 -1.32
C ALA A 92 -16.59 7.09 -0.62
N HIS A 93 -16.76 7.82 0.47
CA HIS A 93 -18.00 7.86 1.24
C HIS A 93 -19.10 8.71 0.59
N ALA A 94 -18.77 9.62 -0.33
CA ALA A 94 -19.72 10.49 -1.00
C ALA A 94 -20.54 9.74 -2.07
N ALA A 95 -19.93 8.73 -2.72
CA ALA A 95 -20.59 7.86 -3.69
C ALA A 95 -20.11 6.40 -3.54
N PRO A 96 -20.61 5.65 -2.55
CA PRO A 96 -20.13 4.30 -2.27
C PRO A 96 -20.34 3.30 -3.42
N GLU A 97 -21.48 3.37 -4.11
CA GLU A 97 -21.76 2.49 -5.27
C GLU A 97 -20.75 2.72 -6.40
N GLU A 98 -20.46 3.99 -6.71
CA GLU A 98 -19.43 4.35 -7.69
C GLU A 98 -18.05 3.85 -7.27
N MET A 99 -17.70 4.01 -5.99
CA MET A 99 -16.43 3.51 -5.46
C MET A 99 -16.33 1.98 -5.58
N PHE A 100 -17.42 1.24 -5.35
CA PHE A 100 -17.43 -0.21 -5.52
C PHE A 100 -17.20 -0.62 -6.97
N ASP A 101 -17.84 0.05 -7.92
CA ASP A 101 -17.65 -0.23 -9.34
C ASP A 101 -16.19 0.05 -9.78
N ILE A 102 -15.62 1.19 -9.36
CA ILE A 102 -14.22 1.53 -9.63
C ILE A 102 -13.26 0.46 -9.07
N VAL A 103 -13.43 0.06 -7.79
CA VAL A 103 -12.58 -0.95 -7.17
C VAL A 103 -12.73 -2.31 -7.86
N LYS A 104 -13.97 -2.69 -8.22
CA LYS A 104 -14.25 -3.93 -8.94
C LYS A 104 -13.56 -3.96 -10.29
N GLU A 105 -13.62 -2.89 -11.06
CA GLU A 105 -12.93 -2.78 -12.34
C GLU A 105 -11.41 -2.95 -12.19
N GLU A 106 -10.81 -2.29 -11.19
CA GLU A 106 -9.37 -2.42 -10.95
C GLU A 106 -8.98 -3.82 -10.48
N ILE A 107 -9.80 -4.49 -9.65
CA ILE A 107 -9.59 -5.89 -9.26
C ILE A 107 -9.65 -6.79 -10.49
N LEU A 108 -10.67 -6.66 -11.34
CA LEU A 108 -10.86 -7.52 -12.51
C LEU A 108 -9.70 -7.39 -13.51
N LYS A 109 -9.28 -6.14 -13.78
CA LYS A 109 -8.13 -5.83 -14.63
C LYS A 109 -6.85 -6.49 -14.10
N ASN A 110 -6.50 -6.25 -12.84
CA ASN A 110 -5.28 -6.83 -12.26
C ASN A 110 -5.37 -8.36 -12.15
N LEU A 111 -6.55 -8.91 -11.87
CA LEU A 111 -6.75 -10.36 -11.81
C LEU A 111 -6.54 -11.02 -13.17
N GLN A 112 -7.01 -10.39 -14.25
CA GLN A 112 -6.76 -10.86 -15.61
C GLN A 112 -5.25 -10.92 -15.90
N GLU A 113 -4.50 -9.84 -15.65
CA GLU A 113 -3.04 -9.79 -15.82
C GLU A 113 -2.33 -10.89 -14.99
N LEU A 114 -2.71 -11.06 -13.73
CA LEU A 114 -2.08 -12.02 -12.82
C LEU A 114 -2.38 -13.48 -13.18
N ASN A 115 -3.53 -13.74 -13.82
CA ASN A 115 -3.91 -15.08 -14.26
C ASN A 115 -3.10 -15.56 -15.47
N GLU A 116 -2.55 -14.64 -16.27
CA GLU A 116 -1.64 -14.98 -17.36
C GLU A 116 -0.27 -15.47 -16.85
N LEU A 117 0.07 -15.14 -15.60
CA LEU A 117 1.33 -15.52 -14.97
C LEU A 117 1.25 -16.90 -14.30
N LYS A 118 2.29 -17.70 -14.53
CA LYS A 118 2.47 -18.99 -13.85
C LYS A 118 2.62 -18.78 -12.34
N PRO A 119 2.13 -19.70 -11.48
CA PRO A 119 2.25 -19.58 -10.03
C PRO A 119 3.68 -19.34 -9.52
N SER A 120 4.68 -19.98 -10.12
CA SER A 120 6.09 -19.79 -9.75
C SER A 120 6.60 -18.39 -10.11
N GLN A 121 6.12 -17.82 -11.22
CA GLN A 121 6.48 -16.48 -11.63
C GLN A 121 5.89 -15.44 -10.68
N ARG A 122 4.60 -15.56 -10.31
CA ARG A 122 3.99 -14.68 -9.30
C ARG A 122 4.75 -14.67 -7.97
N VAL A 123 5.15 -15.84 -7.47
CA VAL A 123 5.96 -15.93 -6.25
C VAL A 123 7.32 -15.23 -6.42
N ASN A 124 8.02 -15.48 -7.53
CA ASN A 124 9.33 -14.87 -7.77
C ASN A 124 9.23 -13.35 -7.93
N ASP A 125 8.23 -12.87 -8.67
CA ASP A 125 7.98 -11.45 -8.91
C ASP A 125 7.64 -10.74 -7.59
N ARG A 126 6.82 -11.36 -6.73
CA ARG A 126 6.52 -10.85 -5.39
C ARG A 126 7.78 -10.76 -4.52
N ILE A 127 8.62 -11.81 -4.51
CA ILE A 127 9.90 -11.80 -3.78
C ILE A 127 10.80 -10.67 -4.29
N ALA A 128 10.95 -10.55 -5.61
CA ALA A 128 11.79 -9.52 -6.23
C ALA A 128 11.28 -8.10 -5.93
N LYS A 129 9.97 -7.88 -6.08
CA LYS A 129 9.29 -6.62 -5.76
C LYS A 129 9.61 -6.16 -4.35
N PHE A 130 9.26 -6.96 -3.33
CA PHE A 130 9.49 -6.59 -1.94
C PHE A 130 10.98 -6.57 -1.56
N GLY A 131 11.80 -7.45 -2.16
CA GLY A 131 13.24 -7.47 -1.94
C GLY A 131 13.99 -6.27 -2.52
N SER A 132 13.40 -5.61 -3.53
CA SER A 132 13.94 -4.39 -4.13
C SER A 132 13.54 -3.09 -3.40
N MET A 133 12.64 -3.17 -2.42
CA MET A 133 12.19 -2.01 -1.66
C MET A 133 13.26 -1.61 -0.65
N GLY A 134 13.66 -0.34 -0.71
CA GLY A 134 14.69 0.24 0.16
C GLY A 134 15.90 0.71 -0.64
N VAL A 135 16.46 1.84 -0.24
CA VAL A 135 17.68 2.41 -0.82
C VAL A 135 18.72 2.45 0.26
N PHE A 136 19.88 1.86 -0.01
CA PHE A 136 21.03 1.90 0.88
C PHE A 136 22.29 2.12 0.07
N GLU A 137 23.25 2.84 0.65
CA GLU A 137 24.58 2.95 0.09
C GLU A 137 25.46 1.88 0.72
N SER A 138 25.97 0.95 -0.07
CA SER A 138 27.00 0.04 0.42
C SER A 138 28.28 0.84 0.62
N LYS A 139 28.77 0.94 1.86
CA LYS A 139 30.12 1.46 2.11
C LYS A 139 31.10 0.63 1.28
N LYS A 140 31.76 1.28 0.32
CA LYS A 140 32.98 0.75 -0.31
C LYS A 140 34.13 0.81 0.68
#